data_AF-A0A855KMC5-F1
#
_entry.id   AF-A0A855KMC5-F1
#
_cell.length_a   1.000
_cell.length_b   1.000
_cell.length_c   1.000
_cell.angle_alpha   90.00
_cell.angle_beta   90.00
_cell.angle_gamma   90.00
#
_symmetry.space_group_name_H-M   'P 1'
#
loop_
_entity.id
_entity.type
_entity.pdbx_description
1 polymer ?
#
loop_
_entity_poly.entity_id
_entity_poly.type
_entity_poly.pdbx_seq_one_letter_code
_entity_poly.pdbx_strand_id
1 'polypeptide(L)'
;MKRLIGGQPLYTKDALVFSNASVICVGNSGKTITYQIRSEYGNIGILKENDVAEWFDLHRQEAKEEFPRVSGMPGGGFTLTVGEAHAANIKTIVPPELYSIEINDLNVCSFIVQGKHWTCFSELLCLSNSY
;
A
#
# COMPACT_ATOMS: atom_id res chain seq x y z
N MET A 1 -2.44 15.15 -2.32
CA MET A 1 -2.17 13.77 -2.78
C MET A 1 -2.94 12.81 -1.88
N LYS A 2 -3.51 11.71 -2.39
CA LYS A 2 -4.09 10.66 -1.52
C LYS A 2 -2.92 10.00 -0.79
N ARG A 3 -3.00 9.86 0.54
CA ARG A 3 -1.92 9.28 1.35
C ARG A 3 -1.60 7.87 0.86
N LEU A 4 -0.32 7.59 0.61
CA LEU A 4 0.12 6.24 0.24
C LEU A 4 0.04 5.33 1.47
N ILE A 5 -0.12 4.04 1.23
CA ILE A 5 -0.19 3.01 2.27
C ILE A 5 0.93 1.98 2.10
N GLY A 6 1.18 1.19 3.13
CA GLY A 6 2.11 0.07 3.08
C GLY A 6 1.84 -0.86 1.89
N GLY A 7 2.91 -1.30 1.26
CA GLY A 7 2.91 -2.14 0.07
C GLY A 7 2.61 -1.42 -1.25
N GLN A 8 2.28 -0.13 -1.23
CA GLN A 8 1.91 0.56 -2.46
C GLN A 8 3.10 0.60 -3.45
N PRO A 9 2.94 0.10 -4.68
CA PRO A 9 4.00 0.16 -5.69
C PRO A 9 4.23 1.60 -6.13
N LEU A 10 5.49 1.94 -6.35
CA LEU A 10 5.95 3.24 -6.85
C LEU A 10 6.73 3.01 -8.15
N TYR A 11 6.22 3.59 -9.23
CA TYR A 11 6.85 3.49 -10.54
C TYR A 11 7.65 4.75 -10.81
N THR A 12 8.92 4.60 -11.13
CA THR A 12 9.82 5.73 -11.39
C THR A 12 9.43 6.45 -12.68
N LYS A 13 9.52 7.77 -12.68
CA LYS A 13 9.44 8.59 -13.90
C LYS A 13 10.71 8.51 -14.73
N ASP A 14 11.83 8.21 -14.09
CA ASP A 14 13.14 8.11 -14.73
C ASP A 14 13.94 6.96 -14.13
N ALA A 15 13.98 5.86 -14.87
CA ALA A 15 14.69 4.63 -14.48
C ALA A 15 16.21 4.79 -14.41
N LEU A 16 16.78 5.87 -14.97
CA LEU A 16 18.21 6.17 -14.88
C LEU A 16 18.58 6.80 -13.53
N VAL A 17 17.63 7.45 -12.87
CA VAL A 17 17.84 8.17 -11.60
C VAL A 17 17.32 7.36 -10.41
N PHE A 18 16.11 6.82 -10.54
CA PHE A 18 15.44 6.04 -9.51
C PHE A 18 14.90 4.76 -10.12
N SER A 19 15.09 3.63 -9.45
CA SER A 19 14.40 2.40 -9.82
C SER A 19 12.95 2.41 -9.33
N ASN A 20 12.16 1.44 -9.75
CA ASN A 20 10.87 1.19 -9.09
C ASN A 20 11.07 0.86 -7.61
N ALA A 21 10.02 1.10 -6.82
CA ALA A 21 10.04 0.90 -5.39
C ALA A 21 8.67 0.46 -4.86
N SER A 22 8.61 0.18 -3.56
CA SER A 22 7.39 -0.07 -2.81
C SER A 22 7.43 0.69 -1.49
N VAL A 23 6.29 1.21 -1.04
CA VAL A 23 6.16 1.79 0.30
C VAL A 23 6.19 0.68 1.33
N ILE A 24 7.01 0.83 2.38
CA ILE A 24 7.07 -0.11 3.50
C ILE A 24 6.37 0.49 4.73
N CYS A 25 6.58 1.78 4.99
CA CYS A 25 6.06 2.45 6.17
C CYS A 25 5.78 3.92 5.89
N VAL A 26 4.83 4.50 6.63
CA VAL A 26 4.44 5.92 6.50
C VAL A 26 4.59 6.62 7.84
N GLY A 27 5.60 7.49 7.94
CA GLY A 27 5.79 8.36 9.09
C GLY A 27 4.96 9.63 8.96
N ASN A 28 4.20 10.00 10.01
CA ASN A 28 3.47 11.26 10.07
C ASN A 28 3.72 11.95 11.42
N SER A 29 4.37 13.12 11.38
CA SER A 29 4.67 13.95 12.56
C SER A 29 3.65 15.09 12.78
N GLY A 30 2.56 15.13 12.01
CA GLY A 30 1.60 16.22 11.98
C GLY A 30 2.03 17.44 11.17
N LYS A 31 3.34 17.61 10.92
CA LYS A 31 3.90 18.68 10.05
C LYS A 31 4.44 18.15 8.73
N THR A 32 4.85 16.89 8.68
CA THR A 32 5.47 16.29 7.51
C THR A 32 5.09 14.82 7.42
N ILE A 33 4.76 14.39 6.21
CA ILE A 33 4.59 12.98 5.87
C ILE A 33 5.88 12.50 5.19
N THR A 34 6.36 11.36 5.66
CA THR A 34 7.53 10.68 5.11
C THR A 34 7.17 9.24 4.76
N TYR A 35 7.77 8.73 3.71
CA TYR A 35 7.56 7.40 3.20
C TYR A 35 8.89 6.66 3.25
N GLN A 36 8.92 5.57 4.01
CA GLN A 36 9.99 4.61 3.89
C GLN A 36 9.69 3.73 2.69
N ILE A 37 10.61 3.70 1.73
CA ILE A 37 10.47 2.95 0.49
C ILE A 37 11.59 1.91 0.38
N ARG A 38 11.32 0.82 -0.32
CA ARG A 38 12.32 -0.16 -0.74
C ARG A 38 12.34 -0.26 -2.25
N SER A 39 13.51 -0.04 -2.82
CA SER A 39 13.75 -0.20 -4.25
C SER A 39 13.65 -1.67 -4.67
N GLU A 40 13.50 -1.92 -5.98
CA GLU A 40 13.57 -3.27 -6.55
C GLU A 40 14.89 -4.01 -6.23
N TYR A 41 15.97 -3.25 -5.99
CA TYR A 41 17.29 -3.78 -5.58
C TYR A 41 17.45 -3.96 -4.07
N GLY A 42 16.39 -3.70 -3.28
CA GLY A 42 16.41 -3.86 -1.82
C GLY A 42 16.95 -2.67 -1.04
N ASN A 43 17.32 -1.56 -1.69
CA ASN A 43 17.77 -0.36 -0.99
C ASN A 43 16.60 0.32 -0.29
N ILE A 44 16.80 0.73 0.97
CA ILE A 44 15.79 1.39 1.77
C ILE A 44 16.10 2.88 1.84
N GLY A 45 15.12 3.71 1.52
CA GLY A 45 15.21 5.17 1.59
C GLY A 45 14.01 5.77 2.33
N ILE A 46 14.18 6.99 2.84
CA ILE A 46 13.09 7.78 3.42
C ILE A 46 12.92 9.03 2.57
N LEU A 47 11.74 9.20 1.99
CA LEU A 47 11.41 10.32 1.13
C LEU A 47 10.26 11.14 1.73
N LYS A 48 10.26 12.46 1.52
CA LYS A 48 9.10 13.29 1.84
C LYS A 48 8.06 13.15 0.74
N GLU A 49 6.83 13.56 1.04
CA GLU A 49 5.73 13.54 0.07
C GLU A 49 6.08 14.24 -1.26
N ASN A 50 6.74 15.40 -1.19
CA ASN A 50 7.15 16.14 -2.39
C ASN A 50 8.18 15.38 -3.23
N ASP A 51 9.17 14.75 -2.59
CA ASP A 51 10.18 13.96 -3.30
C ASP A 51 9.51 12.74 -3.99
N VAL A 52 8.55 12.11 -3.31
CA VAL A 52 7.80 10.99 -3.91
C VAL A 52 6.99 11.46 -5.12
N ALA A 53 6.32 12.60 -5.04
CA ALA A 53 5.57 13.17 -6.14
C ALA A 53 6.46 13.67 -7.30
N GLU A 54 7.69 14.06 -7.00
CA GLU A 54 8.69 14.46 -7.99
C GLU A 54 9.17 13.25 -8.79
N TRP A 55 9.60 12.17 -8.12
CA TRP A 55 10.29 11.05 -8.74
C TRP A 55 9.40 9.90 -9.23
N PHE A 56 8.18 9.76 -8.71
CA PHE A 56 7.32 8.61 -9.02
C PHE A 56 5.99 9.00 -9.66
N ASP A 57 5.51 8.15 -10.55
CA ASP A 57 4.19 8.24 -11.16
C ASP A 57 3.11 7.76 -10.20
N LEU A 58 2.42 8.74 -9.61
CA LEU A 58 1.35 8.50 -8.64
C LEU A 58 -0.01 8.18 -9.30
N HIS A 59 -0.07 8.30 -10.63
CA HIS A 59 -1.31 8.23 -11.41
C HIS A 59 -1.23 7.21 -12.54
N ARG A 60 -0.41 6.16 -12.43
CA ARG A 60 -0.23 5.20 -13.53
C ARG A 60 -1.59 4.77 -14.08
N GLN A 61 -1.80 5.11 -15.34
CA GLN A 61 -3.08 5.32 -16.02
C GLN A 61 -3.71 4.02 -16.56
N GLU A 62 -3.30 2.86 -16.03
CA GLU A 62 -3.79 1.56 -16.46
C GLU A 62 -4.90 1.09 -15.52
N ALA A 63 -6.12 1.26 -16.06
CA ALA A 63 -7.41 0.74 -15.62
C ALA A 63 -7.99 1.36 -14.34
N LYS A 64 -8.97 2.27 -14.53
CA LYS A 64 -10.33 2.29 -13.93
C LYS A 64 -10.59 1.93 -12.45
N GLU A 65 -9.61 1.58 -11.65
CA GLU A 65 -9.81 0.89 -10.38
C GLU A 65 -9.51 1.82 -9.20
N GLU A 66 -10.54 2.07 -8.40
CA GLU A 66 -10.53 2.89 -7.18
C GLU A 66 -9.78 2.22 -6.01
N PHE A 67 -8.62 1.60 -6.28
CA PHE A 67 -7.81 0.94 -5.26
C PHE A 67 -6.70 1.87 -4.71
N PRO A 68 -6.26 1.67 -3.46
CA PRO A 68 -6.79 0.73 -2.46
C PRO A 68 -8.16 1.14 -1.92
N ARG A 69 -9.01 0.15 -1.62
CA ARG A 69 -10.35 0.33 -1.02
C ARG A 69 -10.53 -0.57 0.20
N VAL A 70 -11.05 0.00 1.29
CA VAL A 70 -11.46 -0.74 2.48
C VAL A 70 -12.98 -0.87 2.50
N SER A 71 -13.52 -1.99 2.99
CA SER A 71 -14.97 -2.18 3.17
C SER A 71 -15.24 -3.05 4.40
N GLY A 72 -16.27 -2.70 5.19
CA GLY A 72 -16.71 -3.50 6.32
C GLY A 72 -17.50 -4.74 5.89
N MET A 73 -17.40 -5.83 6.65
CA MET A 73 -18.12 -7.08 6.38
C MET A 73 -19.34 -7.26 7.28
N PRO A 74 -20.46 -7.82 6.76
CA PRO A 74 -21.55 -8.30 7.60
C PRO A 74 -21.06 -9.38 8.57
N GLY A 75 -21.37 -9.22 9.87
CA GLY A 75 -20.88 -10.13 10.92
C GLY A 75 -19.54 -9.74 11.54
N GLY A 76 -18.93 -8.63 11.11
CA GLY A 76 -17.71 -8.07 11.67
C GLY A 76 -16.45 -8.40 10.86
N GLY A 77 -15.49 -7.49 10.86
CA GLY A 77 -14.27 -7.57 10.04
C GLY A 77 -14.27 -6.61 8.85
N PHE A 78 -13.19 -6.67 8.08
CA PHE A 78 -12.90 -5.72 7.02
C PHE A 78 -12.23 -6.43 5.84
N THR A 79 -12.46 -5.90 4.64
CA THR A 79 -11.78 -6.29 3.41
C THR A 79 -10.96 -5.13 2.91
N LEU A 80 -9.67 -5.37 2.60
CA LEU A 80 -8.83 -4.45 1.84
C LEU A 80 -8.66 -5.01 0.42
N THR A 81 -9.14 -4.27 -0.58
CA THR A 81 -8.99 -4.64 -1.99
C THR A 81 -7.93 -3.77 -2.67
N VAL A 82 -7.00 -4.43 -3.37
CA VAL A 82 -5.85 -3.83 -4.05
C VAL A 82 -5.51 -4.57 -5.34
N GLY A 83 -4.73 -3.94 -6.24
CA GLY A 83 -4.17 -4.64 -7.39
C GLY A 83 -3.08 -5.65 -7.00
N GLU A 84 -2.80 -6.60 -7.89
CA GLU A 84 -1.89 -7.74 -7.66
C GLU A 84 -0.49 -7.33 -7.18
N ALA A 85 0.14 -6.34 -7.82
CA ALA A 85 1.48 -5.87 -7.43
C ALA A 85 1.51 -5.30 -6.00
N HIS A 86 0.45 -4.58 -5.60
CA HIS A 86 0.28 -4.07 -4.25
C HIS A 86 0.06 -5.23 -3.26
N ALA A 87 -0.75 -6.22 -3.63
CA ALA A 87 -0.97 -7.41 -2.81
C ALA A 87 0.33 -8.19 -2.56
N ALA A 88 1.16 -8.36 -3.58
CA ALA A 88 2.47 -9.01 -3.46
C ALA A 88 3.35 -8.30 -2.43
N ASN A 89 3.39 -6.96 -2.46
CA ASN A 89 4.15 -6.18 -1.50
C ASN A 89 3.56 -6.25 -0.08
N ILE A 90 2.24 -6.21 0.08
CA ILE A 90 1.56 -6.35 1.39
C ILE A 90 1.93 -7.67 2.05
N LYS A 91 2.00 -8.78 1.30
CA LYS A 91 2.42 -10.10 1.80
C LYS A 91 3.84 -10.10 2.38
N THR A 92 4.68 -9.11 2.05
CA THR A 92 6.03 -8.96 2.63
C THR A 92 6.08 -8.14 3.91
N ILE A 93 4.98 -7.44 4.24
CA ILE A 93 4.86 -6.53 5.38
C ILE A 93 3.97 -7.16 6.46
N VAL A 94 2.86 -7.75 6.05
CA VAL A 94 1.82 -8.26 6.94
C VAL A 94 1.96 -9.77 7.10
N PRO A 95 2.01 -10.27 8.34
CA PRO A 95 2.03 -11.71 8.60
C PRO A 95 0.76 -12.42 8.07
N PRO A 96 0.89 -13.61 7.45
CA PRO A 96 -0.23 -14.31 6.83
C PRO A 96 -1.33 -14.75 7.81
N GLU A 97 -1.04 -14.88 9.10
CA GLU A 97 -2.03 -15.20 10.14
C GLU A 97 -3.07 -14.09 10.37
N LEU A 98 -2.80 -12.86 9.91
CA LEU A 98 -3.69 -11.73 10.12
C LEU A 98 -4.83 -11.67 9.09
N TYR A 99 -4.71 -12.37 7.95
CA TYR A 99 -5.67 -12.27 6.85
C TYR A 99 -5.90 -13.60 6.12
N SER A 100 -7.00 -13.67 5.39
CA SER A 100 -7.18 -14.59 4.26
C SER A 100 -7.16 -13.78 2.97
N ILE A 101 -6.78 -14.37 1.85
CA ILE A 101 -6.71 -13.66 0.56
C ILE A 101 -7.57 -14.36 -0.49
N GLU A 102 -8.39 -13.58 -1.17
CA GLU A 102 -9.11 -13.98 -2.36
C GLU A 102 -8.53 -13.24 -3.56
N ILE A 103 -8.22 -13.98 -4.62
CA ILE A 103 -7.68 -13.44 -5.86
C ILE A 103 -8.74 -13.67 -6.93
N ASN A 104 -9.11 -12.63 -7.67
CA ASN A 104 -10.02 -12.76 -8.80
C ASN A 104 -9.26 -12.75 -10.14
N ASP A 105 -9.96 -13.12 -11.22
CA ASP A 105 -9.39 -13.21 -12.57
C ASP A 105 -8.99 -11.85 -13.18
N LEU A 106 -9.21 -10.73 -12.46
CA LEU A 106 -8.93 -9.37 -12.92
C LEU A 106 -7.64 -8.79 -12.32
N ASN A 107 -6.77 -9.62 -11.75
CA ASN A 107 -5.55 -9.20 -11.04
C ASN A 107 -5.84 -8.29 -9.84
N VAL A 108 -7.02 -8.47 -9.22
CA VAL A 108 -7.41 -7.78 -7.99
C VAL A 108 -7.41 -8.78 -6.85
N CYS A 109 -6.84 -8.37 -5.72
CA CYS A 109 -6.70 -9.15 -4.52
C CYS A 109 -7.48 -8.52 -3.37
N SER A 110 -8.24 -9.33 -2.65
CA SER A 110 -8.99 -8.93 -1.46
C SER A 110 -8.41 -9.62 -0.22
N PHE A 111 -7.86 -8.83 0.69
CA PHE A 111 -7.42 -9.27 2.01
C PHE A 111 -8.62 -9.22 2.95
N ILE A 112 -9.08 -10.38 3.40
CA ILE A 112 -10.17 -10.54 4.36
C ILE A 112 -9.58 -10.62 5.76
N VAL A 113 -9.95 -9.68 6.62
CA VAL A 113 -9.37 -9.49 7.94
C VAL A 113 -10.47 -9.53 9.00
N GLN A 114 -10.35 -10.47 9.94
CA GLN A 114 -11.26 -10.55 11.07
C GLN A 114 -11.13 -9.30 11.94
N GLY A 115 -12.24 -8.85 12.54
CA GLY A 115 -12.25 -7.61 13.33
C GLY A 115 -11.18 -7.56 14.43
N LYS A 116 -10.88 -8.69 15.08
CA LYS A 116 -9.82 -8.81 16.11
C LYS A 116 -8.39 -8.59 15.57
N HIS A 117 -8.16 -8.80 14.27
CA HIS A 117 -6.86 -8.59 13.63
C HIS A 117 -6.77 -7.23 12.91
N TRP A 118 -7.89 -6.54 12.74
CA TRP A 118 -7.97 -5.34 11.92
C TRP A 118 -7.02 -4.24 12.40
N THR A 119 -6.98 -3.96 13.70
CA THR A 119 -6.11 -2.90 14.24
C THR A 119 -4.64 -3.15 13.90
N CYS A 120 -4.14 -4.37 14.11
CA CYS A 120 -2.75 -4.70 13.79
C CYS A 120 -2.49 -4.64 12.27
N PHE A 121 -3.41 -5.21 11.48
CA PHE A 121 -3.33 -5.18 10.02
C PHE A 121 -3.30 -3.74 9.46
N SER A 122 -4.19 -2.88 9.94
CA SER A 122 -4.33 -1.51 9.46
C SER A 122 -3.14 -0.64 9.89
N GLU A 123 -2.60 -0.84 11.08
CA GLU A 123 -1.40 -0.15 11.56
C GLU A 123 -0.16 -0.50 10.75
N LEU A 124 0.07 -1.79 10.46
CA LEU A 124 1.21 -2.25 9.64
C LEU A 124 1.19 -1.63 8.23
N LEU A 125 0.00 -1.40 7.68
CA LEU A 125 -0.17 -0.78 6.37
C LEU A 125 -0.39 0.73 6.42
N CYS A 126 -0.41 1.33 7.62
CA CYS A 126 -0.74 2.74 7.83
C CYS A 126 -2.08 3.16 7.17
N LEU A 127 -3.08 2.27 7.17
CA LEU A 127 -4.43 2.60 6.77
C LEU A 127 -4.98 3.57 7.83
N SER A 128 -5.10 4.87 7.51
CA SER A 128 -5.78 5.80 8.40
C SER A 128 -7.22 5.34 8.62
N ASN A 129 -7.79 5.58 9.82
CA ASN A 129 -9.18 5.30 10.21
C ASN A 129 -10.24 6.10 9.40
N SER A 130 -9.94 6.50 8.17
CA SER A 130 -10.75 7.36 7.30
C SER A 130 -10.81 6.75 5.90
N TYR A 131 -11.47 5.60 5.79
CA TYR A 131 -11.98 5.02 4.55
C TYR A 131 -13.39 4.50 4.77
#